data_AF-A0A9D7RI31-F1
#
_entry.id   AF-A0A9D7RI31-F1
#
_cell.length_a   1.000
_cell.length_b   1.000
_cell.length_c   1.000
_cell.angle_alpha   90.00
_cell.angle_beta   90.00
_cell.angle_gamma   90.00
#
_symmetry.space_group_name_H-M   'P 1'
#
loop_
_entity.id
_entity.type
_entity.pdbx_description
1 polymer ?
#
loop_
_entity_poly.entity_id
_entity_poly.type
_entity_poly.pdbx_seq_one_letter_code
_entity_poly.pdbx_strand_id
1 'polypeptide(L)'
;MKLLFILLLTAGIVSAQTVTTTAPANMLLNDYKINVRVATTANVTIATALNAGDTIDGVTLVANDRVLVKSQSTASQNGIYVVSASPTRASDSNSWAELPGAVVIVTSGSTNGDTFWINTSAETGTVGSTSITYSQVSGGGGGGLTGSAGGNGAADSGLAALFDAGGGLTSSDGFSIIKSTGGYGASFDPDSLTAARAFSFPDVSGVFTTDNSTSTLTNKTLTSPAYTEVAIAALDIDWSAGSTFTKTLSANSTFTFSNLANGKTITVALTNTASNYTVNWPTVSWPGSVAPTQTIGAKTDIYSFWRINGVVYGSYVQNF
;
A
#
# COMPACT_ATOMS: atom_id res chain seq x y z
N MET A 1 63.16 -36.69 9.12
CA MET A 1 62.33 -37.74 9.75
C MET A 1 60.88 -37.29 9.65
N LYS A 2 60.09 -37.97 8.82
CA LYS A 2 58.65 -37.70 8.63
C LYS A 2 57.94 -37.96 9.96
N LEU A 3 57.30 -36.95 10.55
CA LEU A 3 56.29 -37.20 11.58
C LEU A 3 54.90 -37.08 10.93
N LEU A 4 54.39 -38.26 10.62
CA LEU A 4 53.08 -38.56 10.08
C LEU A 4 52.03 -38.34 11.19
N PHE A 5 51.31 -37.22 11.18
CA PHE A 5 50.15 -37.02 12.06
C PHE A 5 48.92 -37.67 11.39
N ILE A 6 48.65 -38.93 11.74
CA ILE A 6 47.39 -39.62 11.44
C ILE A 6 46.36 -39.14 12.47
N LEU A 7 45.35 -38.40 12.01
CA LEU A 7 44.14 -38.10 12.77
C LEU A 7 43.18 -39.29 12.62
N LEU A 8 42.99 -40.10 13.67
CA LEU A 8 41.89 -41.06 13.72
C LEU A 8 40.60 -40.29 14.06
N LEU A 9 39.69 -40.16 13.09
CA LEU A 9 38.27 -39.85 13.34
C LEU A 9 37.47 -41.13 13.07
N THR A 10 37.07 -41.82 14.13
CA THR A 10 36.01 -42.84 14.07
C THR A 10 34.67 -42.13 13.92
N ALA A 11 33.96 -42.50 12.84
CA ALA A 11 32.60 -42.13 12.46
C ALA A 11 32.37 -40.65 12.05
N GLY A 12 32.50 -40.39 10.74
CA GLY A 12 31.67 -39.40 10.06
C GLY A 12 32.35 -38.13 9.53
N ILE A 13 33.38 -38.24 8.69
CA ILE A 13 33.71 -37.19 7.70
C ILE A 13 34.02 -37.87 6.36
N VAL A 14 33.14 -37.66 5.38
CA VAL A 14 33.33 -38.02 3.98
C VAL A 14 34.27 -36.99 3.35
N SER A 15 35.35 -37.47 2.72
CA SER A 15 36.25 -36.69 1.86
C SER A 15 37.05 -35.57 2.54
N ALA A 16 38.34 -35.81 2.75
CA ALA A 16 39.31 -34.72 2.81
C ALA A 16 39.37 -34.07 1.41
N GLN A 17 38.50 -33.09 1.17
CA GLN A 17 38.67 -32.22 0.03
C GLN A 17 39.95 -31.44 0.28
N THR A 18 41.01 -31.75 -0.46
CA THR A 18 42.03 -30.76 -0.76
C THR A 18 41.28 -29.57 -1.32
N VAL A 19 41.11 -28.52 -0.53
CA VAL A 19 40.69 -27.23 -1.08
C VAL A 19 41.90 -26.77 -1.87
N THR A 20 41.97 -27.21 -3.13
CA THR A 20 42.68 -26.50 -4.17
C THR A 20 41.94 -25.18 -4.25
N THR A 21 42.40 -24.18 -3.50
CA THR A 21 41.91 -22.81 -3.64
C THR A 21 42.39 -22.33 -5.01
N THR A 22 41.67 -22.69 -6.07
CA THR A 22 41.67 -21.96 -7.33
C THR A 22 40.90 -20.65 -7.22
N ALA A 23 40.41 -20.30 -6.02
CA ALA A 23 40.10 -18.92 -5.65
C ALA A 23 41.30 -18.35 -4.88
N PRO A 24 41.85 -17.19 -5.26
CA PRO A 24 43.01 -16.62 -4.57
C PRO A 24 42.72 -16.41 -3.08
N ALA A 25 43.74 -16.64 -2.26
CA ALA A 25 43.73 -16.54 -0.80
C ALA A 25 43.54 -15.10 -0.25
N ASN A 26 42.79 -14.23 -0.95
CA ASN A 26 42.47 -12.86 -0.54
C ASN A 26 41.02 -12.65 -0.04
N MET A 27 40.27 -13.72 0.23
CA MET A 27 39.03 -13.60 1.02
C MET A 27 39.28 -13.60 2.55
N LEU A 28 40.50 -13.27 2.98
CA LEU A 28 40.80 -12.88 4.36
C LEU A 28 40.31 -11.43 4.60
N LEU A 29 39.00 -11.25 4.66
CA LEU A 29 38.26 -10.20 5.37
C LEU A 29 38.72 -8.73 5.32
N ASN A 30 39.58 -8.33 4.36
CA ASN A 30 40.16 -6.97 4.32
C ASN A 30 40.24 -6.35 2.90
N ASP A 31 39.79 -7.03 1.85
CA ASP A 31 39.99 -6.59 0.44
C ASP A 31 38.76 -5.98 -0.26
N TYR A 32 37.56 -6.04 0.33
CA TYR A 32 36.34 -5.55 -0.33
C TYR A 32 35.85 -4.18 0.17
N LYS A 33 36.57 -3.54 1.09
CA LYS A 33 36.24 -2.22 1.61
C LYS A 33 37.44 -1.30 1.43
N ILE A 34 37.55 -0.68 0.26
CA ILE A 34 38.54 0.38 0.08
C ILE A 34 37.98 1.64 0.74
N ASN A 35 38.46 1.94 1.94
CA ASN A 35 38.11 3.20 2.60
C ASN A 35 38.88 4.35 1.95
N VAL A 36 38.18 5.41 1.58
CA VAL A 36 38.78 6.68 1.19
C VAL A 36 38.45 7.74 2.24
N ARG A 37 39.35 8.71 2.39
CA ARG A 37 39.12 9.82 3.31
C ARG A 37 38.02 10.72 2.79
N VAL A 38 38.06 11.05 1.50
CA VAL A 38 37.15 12.01 0.87
C VAL A 38 36.93 11.67 -0.61
N ALA A 39 35.86 12.19 -1.21
CA ALA A 39 35.58 12.07 -2.64
C ALA A 39 35.45 13.44 -3.30
N THR A 40 35.83 13.54 -4.59
CA THR A 40 35.73 14.80 -5.33
C THR A 40 34.28 15.21 -5.61
N THR A 41 33.98 16.50 -5.50
CA THR A 41 32.68 17.11 -5.83
C THR A 41 32.63 17.69 -7.25
N ALA A 42 33.80 17.88 -7.88
CA ALA A 42 33.96 18.42 -9.22
C ALA A 42 35.24 17.86 -9.89
N ASN A 43 35.48 18.25 -11.14
CA ASN A 43 36.71 17.96 -11.85
C ASN A 43 37.91 18.62 -11.15
N VAL A 44 39.01 17.88 -10.96
CA VAL A 44 40.23 18.38 -10.33
C VAL A 44 41.46 18.16 -11.22
N THR A 45 42.50 18.94 -10.97
CA THR A 45 43.83 18.68 -11.54
C THR A 45 44.58 17.72 -10.62
N ILE A 46 44.50 16.42 -10.91
CA ILE A 46 45.05 15.34 -10.05
C ILE A 46 46.49 15.60 -9.60
N ALA A 47 47.35 16.13 -10.48
CA ALA A 47 48.76 16.37 -10.19
C ALA A 47 49.01 17.45 -9.11
N THR A 48 48.07 18.38 -8.92
CA THR A 48 48.28 19.59 -8.10
C THR A 48 47.15 19.88 -7.11
N ALA A 49 46.11 19.04 -7.07
CA ALA A 49 44.92 19.24 -6.23
C ALA A 49 44.71 18.09 -5.22
N LEU A 50 45.65 17.14 -5.18
CA LEU A 50 45.65 16.00 -4.27
C LEU A 50 46.99 15.93 -3.52
N ASN A 51 47.59 17.08 -3.20
CA ASN A 51 48.79 17.19 -2.39
C ASN A 51 48.42 17.43 -0.91
N ALA A 52 49.36 17.18 0.00
CA ALA A 52 49.13 17.48 1.41
C ALA A 52 48.94 18.99 1.62
N GLY A 53 47.89 19.38 2.33
CA GLY A 53 47.47 20.77 2.52
C GLY A 53 46.36 21.25 1.58
N ASP A 54 46.11 20.54 0.47
CA ASP A 54 44.97 20.85 -0.40
C ASP A 54 43.64 20.50 0.28
N THR A 55 42.52 21.04 -0.22
CA THR A 55 41.19 20.77 0.34
C THR A 55 40.26 20.17 -0.70
N ILE A 56 39.62 19.06 -0.36
CA ILE A 56 38.57 18.40 -1.16
C ILE A 56 37.34 18.22 -0.27
N ASP A 57 36.16 18.63 -0.76
CA ASP A 57 34.88 18.51 -0.05
C ASP A 57 34.93 19.03 1.41
N GLY A 58 35.66 20.13 1.63
CA GLY A 58 35.83 20.75 2.95
C GLY A 58 36.85 20.07 3.87
N VAL A 59 37.53 19.01 3.43
CA VAL A 59 38.56 18.29 4.19
C VAL A 59 39.95 18.65 3.67
N THR A 60 40.82 19.14 4.56
CA THR A 60 42.24 19.34 4.26
C THR A 60 42.97 18.00 4.23
N LEU A 61 43.64 17.71 3.13
CA LEU A 61 44.32 16.46 2.86
C LEU A 61 45.66 16.37 3.60
N VAL A 62 45.99 15.19 4.10
CA VAL A 62 47.33 14.85 4.60
C VAL A 62 48.00 13.79 3.74
N ALA A 63 49.32 13.70 3.79
CA ALA A 63 50.07 12.69 3.04
C ALA A 63 49.56 11.28 3.37
N ASN A 64 49.40 10.45 2.33
CA ASN A 64 48.82 9.11 2.36
C ASN A 64 47.30 9.02 2.58
N ASP A 65 46.58 10.14 2.68
CA ASP A 65 45.13 10.11 2.54
C ASP A 65 44.76 9.52 1.17
N ARG A 66 43.61 8.85 1.13
CA ARG A 66 43.06 8.29 -0.10
C ARG A 66 41.87 9.12 -0.55
N VAL A 67 41.83 9.48 -1.82
CA VAL A 67 40.76 10.30 -2.40
C VAL A 67 40.08 9.52 -3.52
N LEU A 68 38.76 9.39 -3.44
CA LEU A 68 37.96 8.92 -4.57
C LEU A 68 37.78 10.07 -5.56
N VAL A 69 38.48 10.01 -6.67
CA VAL A 69 38.34 10.91 -7.80
C VAL A 69 37.27 10.33 -8.74
N LYS A 70 36.06 10.90 -8.71
CA LYS A 70 34.89 10.37 -9.44
C LYS A 70 34.29 11.33 -10.47
N SER A 71 34.77 12.57 -10.51
CA SER A 71 34.14 13.68 -11.24
C SER A 71 35.05 14.29 -12.31
N GLN A 72 35.98 13.53 -12.89
CA GLN A 72 36.81 14.03 -14.00
C GLN A 72 36.01 14.16 -15.30
N SER A 73 36.34 15.18 -16.10
CA SER A 73 35.84 15.32 -17.48
C SER A 73 36.34 14.20 -18.39
N THR A 74 37.55 13.69 -18.15
CA THR A 74 38.06 12.47 -18.80
C THR A 74 37.86 11.29 -17.84
N ALA A 75 36.76 10.56 -18.01
CA ALA A 75 36.34 9.52 -17.06
C ALA A 75 37.36 8.37 -16.88
N SER A 76 38.28 8.13 -17.82
CA SER A 76 39.36 7.14 -17.64
C SER A 76 40.39 7.56 -16.58
N GLN A 77 40.36 8.82 -16.12
CA GLN A 77 41.15 9.34 -15.01
C GLN A 77 40.46 9.17 -13.65
N ASN A 78 39.18 8.80 -13.60
CA ASN A 78 38.52 8.49 -12.33
C ASN A 78 39.18 7.28 -11.66
N GLY A 79 39.15 7.23 -10.33
CA GLY A 79 39.74 6.17 -9.52
C GLY A 79 40.09 6.62 -8.12
N ILE A 80 40.82 5.77 -7.40
CA ILE A 80 41.26 6.07 -6.03
C ILE A 80 42.72 6.50 -6.10
N TYR A 81 43.03 7.68 -5.57
CA TYR A 81 44.37 8.27 -5.57
C TYR A 81 44.92 8.41 -4.16
N VAL A 82 46.23 8.28 -4.02
CA VAL A 82 46.95 8.50 -2.76
C VAL A 82 47.56 9.89 -2.78
N VAL A 83 47.27 10.67 -1.74
CA VAL A 83 47.78 12.03 -1.55
C VAL A 83 49.28 12.01 -1.34
N SER A 84 50.01 12.71 -2.19
CA SER A 84 51.48 12.82 -2.14
C SER A 84 51.94 14.06 -2.92
N ALA A 85 53.26 14.31 -3.01
CA ALA A 85 53.79 15.37 -3.87
C ALA A 85 53.58 15.09 -5.38
N SER A 86 53.33 13.84 -5.75
CA SER A 86 53.01 13.42 -7.12
C SER A 86 51.96 12.32 -7.04
N PRO A 87 50.66 12.71 -6.92
CA PRO A 87 49.59 11.78 -6.63
C PRO A 87 49.49 10.66 -7.66
N THR A 88 49.39 9.43 -7.17
CA THR A 88 49.26 8.22 -8.01
C THR A 88 48.00 7.46 -7.63
N ARG A 89 47.54 6.60 -8.54
CA ARG A 89 46.46 5.65 -8.23
C ARG A 89 46.92 4.74 -7.08
N ALA A 90 45.99 4.43 -6.17
CA ALA A 90 46.24 3.50 -5.09
C ALA A 90 46.60 2.12 -5.63
N SER A 91 47.48 1.42 -4.91
CA SER A 91 48.09 0.15 -5.38
C SER A 91 47.10 -1.02 -5.53
N ASP A 92 45.96 -0.92 -4.85
CA ASP A 92 44.82 -1.84 -4.82
C ASP A 92 43.65 -1.33 -5.70
N SER A 93 43.90 -0.32 -6.54
CA SER A 93 42.95 0.25 -7.49
C SER A 93 43.69 0.79 -8.72
N ASN A 94 44.73 0.09 -9.16
CA ASN A 94 45.60 0.48 -10.27
C ASN A 94 45.52 -0.48 -11.46
N SER A 95 44.84 -1.62 -11.31
CA SER A 95 44.63 -2.62 -12.34
C SER A 95 43.15 -2.77 -12.66
N TRP A 96 42.80 -3.02 -13.93
CA TRP A 96 41.39 -3.03 -14.33
C TRP A 96 40.58 -4.10 -13.60
N ALA A 97 41.16 -5.29 -13.37
CA ALA A 97 40.51 -6.39 -12.67
C ALA A 97 40.09 -6.06 -11.22
N GLU A 98 40.63 -4.98 -10.65
CA GLU A 98 40.33 -4.52 -9.29
C GLU A 98 39.16 -3.53 -9.25
N LEU A 99 38.73 -2.99 -10.41
CA LEU A 99 37.76 -1.89 -10.46
C LEU A 99 36.31 -2.37 -10.48
N PRO A 100 35.83 -3.19 -11.45
CA PRO A 100 34.42 -3.54 -11.54
C PRO A 100 33.89 -4.17 -10.25
N GLY A 101 32.81 -3.61 -9.70
CA GLY A 101 32.19 -4.09 -8.46
C GLY A 101 32.89 -3.65 -7.16
N ALA A 102 34.01 -2.94 -7.24
CA ALA A 102 34.70 -2.43 -6.05
C ALA A 102 33.80 -1.47 -5.26
N VAL A 103 33.67 -1.72 -3.96
CA VAL A 103 32.92 -0.87 -3.04
C VAL A 103 33.87 0.05 -2.29
N VAL A 104 33.53 1.33 -2.29
CA VAL A 104 34.31 2.41 -1.70
C VAL A 104 33.47 3.10 -0.63
N ILE A 105 34.04 3.26 0.56
CA ILE A 105 33.41 3.99 1.66
C ILE A 105 34.12 5.32 1.82
N VAL A 106 33.36 6.42 1.82
CA VAL A 106 33.87 7.76 2.03
C VAL A 106 33.64 8.15 3.49
N THR A 107 34.72 8.44 4.22
CA THR A 107 34.67 8.61 5.69
C THR A 107 34.60 10.06 6.16
N SER A 108 34.77 11.02 5.27
CA SER A 108 34.74 12.46 5.59
C SER A 108 34.36 13.26 4.36
N GLY A 109 33.94 14.51 4.57
CA GLY A 109 33.51 15.42 3.51
C GLY A 109 32.15 16.03 3.85
N SER A 110 31.93 17.28 3.44
CA SER A 110 30.67 17.97 3.68
C SER A 110 29.51 17.42 2.84
N THR A 111 29.80 16.94 1.63
CA THR A 111 28.82 16.46 0.66
C THR A 111 28.83 14.94 0.55
N ASN A 112 30.01 14.33 0.50
CA ASN A 112 30.17 12.90 0.24
C ASN A 112 30.63 12.12 1.49
N GLY A 113 30.74 12.74 2.67
CA GLY A 113 31.01 12.02 3.91
C GLY A 113 29.93 10.98 4.22
N ASP A 114 30.32 9.86 4.82
CA ASP A 114 29.44 8.74 5.20
C ASP A 114 28.66 8.11 4.03
N THR A 115 29.20 8.23 2.81
CA THR A 115 28.61 7.63 1.62
C THR A 115 29.30 6.35 1.18
N PHE A 116 28.55 5.47 0.53
CA PHE A 116 29.04 4.28 -0.14
C PHE A 116 29.01 4.52 -1.65
N TRP A 117 30.00 4.01 -2.36
CA TRP A 117 30.09 4.07 -3.82
C TRP A 117 30.46 2.70 -4.36
N ILE A 118 29.92 2.34 -5.51
CA ILE A 118 30.28 1.13 -6.23
C ILE A 118 30.83 1.51 -7.60
N ASN A 119 31.92 0.87 -8.00
CA ASN A 119 32.40 0.97 -9.37
C ASN A 119 31.51 0.12 -10.28
N THR A 120 30.88 0.76 -11.28
CA THR A 120 29.94 0.12 -12.21
C THR A 120 30.52 0.01 -13.63
N SER A 121 31.84 0.05 -13.77
CA SER A 121 32.51 -0.17 -15.06
C SER A 121 32.29 -1.60 -15.56
N ALA A 122 32.42 -1.79 -16.87
CA ALA A 122 32.34 -3.12 -17.48
C ALA A 122 33.46 -4.05 -16.97
N GLU A 123 33.19 -5.35 -16.95
CA GLU A 123 34.12 -6.39 -16.44
C GLU A 123 35.49 -6.36 -17.12
N THR A 124 35.58 -5.89 -18.37
CA THR A 124 36.82 -5.81 -19.15
C THR A 124 37.12 -4.38 -19.62
N GLY A 125 38.40 -4.04 -19.66
CA GLY A 125 38.88 -2.69 -19.98
C GLY A 125 40.32 -2.49 -19.55
N THR A 126 40.81 -1.27 -19.71
CA THR A 126 42.20 -0.90 -19.39
C THR A 126 42.24 0.44 -18.65
N VAL A 127 42.98 0.49 -17.55
CA VAL A 127 43.17 1.71 -16.75
C VAL A 127 43.87 2.78 -17.60
N GLY A 128 43.36 4.01 -17.53
CA GLY A 128 43.89 5.16 -18.27
C GLY A 128 43.32 5.35 -19.68
N SER A 129 42.66 4.34 -20.27
CA SER A 129 42.01 4.46 -21.58
C SER A 129 40.51 4.21 -21.53
N THR A 130 40.04 3.18 -20.81
CA THR A 130 38.61 2.91 -20.63
C THR A 130 38.03 3.82 -19.54
N SER A 131 36.82 4.36 -19.77
CA SER A 131 36.10 5.19 -18.79
C SER A 131 35.82 4.43 -17.50
N ILE A 132 36.08 5.06 -16.34
CA ILE A 132 35.85 4.49 -15.02
C ILE A 132 34.67 5.21 -14.37
N THR A 133 33.64 4.46 -13.98
CA THR A 133 32.40 5.01 -13.42
C THR A 133 32.19 4.52 -11.99
N TYR A 134 31.95 5.46 -11.08
CA TYR A 134 31.49 5.17 -9.72
C TYR A 134 30.09 5.73 -9.53
N SER A 135 29.20 4.90 -9.01
CA SER A 135 27.82 5.28 -8.66
C SER A 135 27.66 5.25 -7.14
N GLN A 136 27.00 6.25 -6.58
CA GLN A 136 26.71 6.26 -5.15
C GLN A 136 25.72 5.15 -4.84
N VAL A 137 26.04 4.33 -3.85
CA VAL A 137 25.10 3.41 -3.22
C VAL A 137 24.42 4.22 -2.12
N SER A 138 23.21 4.70 -2.39
CA SER A 138 22.39 5.35 -1.38
C SER A 138 21.91 4.29 -0.37
N GLY A 139 22.61 4.18 0.76
CA GLY A 139 21.96 3.73 1.98
C GLY A 139 20.90 4.76 2.34
N GLY A 140 19.67 4.33 2.64
CA GLY A 140 18.62 5.18 3.20
C GLY A 140 19.02 5.70 4.59
N GLY A 141 20.03 6.56 4.65
CA GLY A 141 20.49 7.23 5.85
C GLY A 141 19.53 8.36 6.18
N GLY A 142 18.55 8.09 7.04
CA GLY A 142 17.73 9.08 7.75
C GLY A 142 16.68 9.84 6.92
N GLY A 143 16.77 9.83 5.60
CA GLY A 143 15.70 10.18 4.67
C GLY A 143 15.47 8.99 3.77
N GLY A 144 14.20 8.59 3.61
CA GLY A 144 13.82 7.44 2.79
C GLY A 144 14.48 7.47 1.40
N LEU A 145 14.56 6.29 0.79
CA LEU A 145 14.90 6.12 -0.62
C LEU A 145 13.93 7.00 -1.45
N THR A 146 14.29 8.25 -1.74
CA THR A 146 13.51 9.10 -2.66
C THR A 146 13.85 8.66 -4.09
N GLY A 147 13.44 7.44 -4.42
CA GLY A 147 13.17 7.09 -5.80
C GLY A 147 12.08 8.06 -6.27
N SER A 148 12.43 8.93 -7.20
CA SER A 148 11.46 9.78 -7.88
C SER A 148 10.31 8.91 -8.37
N ALA A 149 9.14 9.06 -7.76
CA ALA A 149 7.89 8.47 -8.22
C ALA A 149 7.36 9.18 -9.48
N GLY A 150 8.25 9.44 -10.45
CA GLY A 150 7.95 10.10 -11.71
C GLY A 150 7.77 9.13 -12.89
N GLY A 151 7.88 7.83 -12.67
CA GLY A 151 7.73 6.83 -13.73
C GLY A 151 7.24 5.51 -13.18
N ASN A 152 6.12 5.04 -13.74
CA ASN A 152 5.44 3.80 -13.40
C ASN A 152 6.40 2.61 -13.23
N GLY A 153 6.34 1.92 -12.08
CA GLY A 153 7.07 0.67 -11.90
C GLY A 153 7.33 0.28 -10.45
N ALA A 154 6.27 0.11 -9.66
CA ALA A 154 6.35 -0.59 -8.37
C ALA A 154 6.52 -2.11 -8.60
N ALA A 155 7.59 -2.51 -9.29
CA ALA A 155 7.94 -3.89 -9.60
C ALA A 155 9.27 -4.32 -8.97
N ASP A 156 9.77 -3.57 -7.97
CA ASP A 156 10.90 -4.01 -7.17
C ASP A 156 10.40 -4.71 -5.90
N SER A 157 10.66 -6.01 -5.82
CA SER A 157 10.27 -6.92 -4.74
C SER A 157 10.91 -6.58 -3.39
N GLY A 158 11.88 -5.66 -3.36
CA GLY A 158 12.49 -5.14 -2.12
C GLY A 158 11.58 -4.19 -1.33
N LEU A 159 10.69 -3.43 -1.98
CA LEU A 159 9.78 -2.51 -1.28
C LEU A 159 8.65 -3.27 -0.57
N ALA A 160 8.28 -4.46 -1.05
CA ALA A 160 7.27 -5.31 -0.43
C ALA A 160 7.65 -5.80 0.99
N ALA A 161 8.95 -5.88 1.30
CA ALA A 161 9.45 -6.39 2.58
C ALA A 161 9.31 -5.40 3.76
N LEU A 162 9.12 -4.10 3.49
CA LEU A 162 8.88 -3.08 4.53
C LEU A 162 7.44 -3.09 5.08
N PHE A 163 6.55 -3.91 4.51
CA PHE A 163 5.12 -3.89 4.81
C PHE A 163 4.60 -5.15 5.54
N ASP A 164 5.49 -6.07 5.91
CA ASP A 164 5.12 -7.27 6.69
C ASP A 164 4.88 -6.96 8.18
N ALA A 165 5.19 -5.74 8.63
CA ALA A 165 5.04 -5.29 10.02
C ALA A 165 3.94 -4.22 10.22
N GLY A 166 2.92 -4.16 9.35
CA GLY A 166 1.79 -3.24 9.54
C GLY A 166 2.08 -1.76 9.22
N GLY A 167 3.15 -1.46 8.48
CA GLY A 167 3.41 -0.12 7.96
C GLY A 167 2.51 0.17 6.76
N GLY A 168 1.60 1.15 6.89
CA GLY A 168 0.85 1.69 5.75
C GLY A 168 1.70 2.68 4.94
N LEU A 169 1.46 2.76 3.63
CA LEU A 169 1.95 3.87 2.80
C LEU A 169 0.98 5.03 2.97
N THR A 170 1.30 6.07 3.74
CA THR A 170 0.53 7.32 3.76
C THR A 170 1.08 8.25 2.69
N SER A 171 0.27 8.59 1.68
CA SER A 171 0.61 9.70 0.78
C SER A 171 0.56 11.03 1.56
N SER A 172 1.22 12.08 1.05
CA SER A 172 1.13 13.46 1.59
C SER A 172 -0.30 14.00 1.70
N ASP A 173 -1.24 13.32 1.05
CA ASP A 173 -2.64 13.70 0.91
C ASP A 173 -3.58 12.71 1.64
N GLY A 174 -3.07 11.98 2.64
CA GLY A 174 -3.87 11.16 3.55
C GLY A 174 -4.39 9.84 2.98
N PHE A 175 -3.91 9.41 1.80
CA PHE A 175 -4.31 8.12 1.23
C PHE A 175 -3.40 7.01 1.77
N SER A 176 -3.99 6.00 2.41
CA SER A 176 -3.26 4.80 2.83
C SER A 176 -3.83 3.49 2.30
N ILE A 177 -2.98 2.71 1.62
CA ILE A 177 -3.26 1.31 1.30
C ILE A 177 -2.62 0.47 2.40
N ILE A 178 -3.45 -0.19 3.20
CA ILE A 178 -3.01 -1.09 4.26
C ILE A 178 -3.28 -2.52 3.79
N LYS A 179 -2.23 -3.34 3.70
CA LYS A 179 -2.43 -4.79 3.71
C LYS A 179 -2.93 -5.16 5.10
N SER A 180 -4.17 -5.64 5.20
CA SER A 180 -4.64 -6.30 6.42
C SER A 180 -4.54 -7.81 6.23
N THR A 181 -4.51 -8.57 7.31
CA THR A 181 -4.27 -10.02 7.36
C THR A 181 -5.33 -10.90 6.65
N GLY A 182 -6.17 -10.30 5.80
CA GLY A 182 -7.15 -10.97 4.93
C GLY A 182 -7.33 -10.34 3.54
N GLY A 183 -6.49 -9.38 3.12
CA GLY A 183 -6.56 -8.75 1.80
C GLY A 183 -6.04 -7.31 1.72
N TYR A 184 -6.26 -6.66 0.57
CA TYR A 184 -5.97 -5.23 0.37
C TYR A 184 -7.13 -4.39 0.94
N GLY A 185 -6.89 -3.61 1.99
CA GLY A 185 -7.84 -2.64 2.53
C GLY A 185 -7.35 -1.21 2.31
N ALA A 186 -8.16 -0.36 1.69
CA ALA A 186 -7.90 1.08 1.69
C ALA A 186 -8.46 1.66 3.00
N SER A 187 -7.60 2.27 3.81
CA SER A 187 -8.02 3.02 4.99
C SER A 187 -8.00 4.50 4.66
N PHE A 188 -9.09 5.20 4.98
CA PHE A 188 -9.23 6.63 4.78
C PHE A 188 -9.24 7.30 6.15
N ASP A 189 -8.38 8.30 6.34
CA ASP A 189 -8.51 9.26 7.44
C ASP A 189 -9.28 10.49 6.92
N PRO A 190 -10.60 10.57 7.17
CA PRO A 190 -11.45 11.62 6.63
C PRO A 190 -11.10 13.01 7.16
N ASP A 191 -10.44 13.11 8.32
CA ASP A 191 -10.10 14.39 8.95
C ASP A 191 -8.88 15.06 8.29
N SER A 192 -8.11 14.31 7.48
CA SER A 192 -6.94 14.81 6.75
C SER A 192 -7.24 15.32 5.33
N LEU A 193 -8.49 15.17 4.85
CA LEU A 193 -8.83 15.45 3.44
C LEU A 193 -9.19 16.93 3.24
N THR A 194 -8.24 17.72 2.72
CA THR A 194 -8.42 19.17 2.51
C THR A 194 -9.25 19.54 1.27
N ALA A 195 -9.63 18.56 0.45
CA ALA A 195 -10.49 18.75 -0.72
C ALA A 195 -11.28 17.48 -1.05
N ALA A 196 -12.44 17.64 -1.72
CA ALA A 196 -13.19 16.51 -2.25
C ALA A 196 -12.38 15.79 -3.35
N ARG A 197 -12.13 14.50 -3.17
CA ARG A 197 -11.47 13.65 -4.16
C ARG A 197 -12.46 12.63 -4.70
N ALA A 198 -12.59 12.53 -6.01
CA ALA A 198 -13.36 11.48 -6.65
C ALA A 198 -12.45 10.26 -6.85
N PHE A 199 -12.86 9.09 -6.35
CA PHE A 199 -12.18 7.83 -6.62
C PHE A 199 -12.97 7.10 -7.72
N SER A 200 -12.37 6.99 -8.90
CA SER A 200 -12.89 6.15 -9.98
C SER A 200 -12.21 4.79 -9.87
N PHE A 201 -12.98 3.76 -9.55
CA PHE A 201 -12.52 2.39 -9.76
C PHE A 201 -12.55 2.13 -11.26
N PRO A 202 -11.42 1.83 -11.91
CA PRO A 202 -11.39 1.55 -13.34
C PRO A 202 -12.20 0.27 -13.56
N ASP A 203 -13.34 0.41 -14.22
CA ASP A 203 -14.23 -0.66 -14.68
C ASP A 203 -14.23 -1.92 -13.81
N VAL A 204 -14.78 -1.76 -12.62
CA VAL A 204 -15.61 -2.82 -12.07
C VAL A 204 -16.92 -2.16 -11.73
N SER A 205 -18.00 -2.88 -12.00
CA SER A 205 -19.31 -2.77 -11.36
C SER A 205 -19.16 -2.88 -9.83
N GLY A 206 -18.42 -1.96 -9.24
CA GLY A 206 -18.16 -1.78 -7.83
C GLY A 206 -19.42 -1.24 -7.20
N VAL A 207 -20.41 -2.12 -7.11
CA VAL A 207 -21.47 -1.97 -6.15
C VAL A 207 -20.77 -1.94 -4.78
N PHE A 208 -21.22 -1.08 -3.88
CA PHE A 208 -21.00 -1.24 -2.45
C PHE A 208 -21.83 -2.47 -1.99
N THR A 209 -21.67 -3.61 -2.66
CA THR A 209 -22.39 -4.84 -2.37
C THR A 209 -21.68 -5.52 -1.24
N THR A 210 -22.38 -5.60 -0.12
CA THR A 210 -22.15 -6.41 1.09
C THR A 210 -21.84 -5.64 2.37
N ASP A 211 -22.22 -4.36 2.46
CA ASP A 211 -22.47 -3.80 3.79
C ASP A 211 -23.75 -4.43 4.36
N ASN A 212 -23.59 -5.41 5.25
CA ASN A 212 -24.69 -6.02 6.03
C ASN A 212 -25.01 -5.21 7.30
N SER A 213 -24.40 -4.03 7.44
CA SER A 213 -24.59 -3.13 8.58
C SER A 213 -25.39 -1.89 8.19
N THR A 214 -25.83 -1.14 9.21
CA THR A 214 -26.61 0.09 8.99
C THR A 214 -25.68 1.21 8.53
N SER A 215 -25.89 1.69 7.29
CA SER A 215 -25.15 2.82 6.73
C SER A 215 -25.95 4.13 6.83
N THR A 216 -25.31 5.22 7.27
CA THR A 216 -25.91 6.57 7.33
C THR A 216 -25.46 7.40 6.12
N LEU A 217 -26.41 7.85 5.30
CA LEU A 217 -26.14 8.65 4.09
C LEU A 217 -26.42 10.14 4.36
N THR A 218 -25.38 10.97 4.52
CA THR A 218 -25.53 12.43 4.71
C THR A 218 -25.22 13.18 3.41
N ASN A 219 -26.12 14.09 2.99
CA ASN A 219 -26.00 14.89 1.76
C ASN A 219 -25.76 14.06 0.47
N LYS A 220 -26.40 12.88 0.37
CA LYS A 220 -26.31 12.03 -0.83
C LYS A 220 -27.64 11.95 -1.57
N THR A 221 -27.56 11.72 -2.88
CA THR A 221 -28.72 11.48 -3.75
C THR A 221 -28.86 9.97 -4.01
N LEU A 222 -30.04 9.42 -3.76
CA LEU A 222 -30.42 8.07 -4.21
C LEU A 222 -31.07 8.19 -5.59
N THR A 223 -30.44 7.65 -6.64
CA THR A 223 -30.91 7.80 -8.03
C THR A 223 -31.82 6.68 -8.51
N SER A 224 -31.82 5.51 -7.86
CA SER A 224 -32.70 4.37 -8.18
C SER A 224 -32.84 3.42 -6.98
N PRO A 225 -33.45 3.86 -5.86
CA PRO A 225 -33.69 2.94 -4.74
C PRO A 225 -34.64 1.82 -5.18
N ALA A 226 -34.22 0.57 -4.97
CA ALA A 226 -35.09 -0.60 -5.09
C ALA A 226 -35.56 -1.02 -3.70
N TYR A 227 -36.86 -1.28 -3.56
CA TYR A 227 -37.44 -1.83 -2.33
C TYR A 227 -37.84 -3.28 -2.60
N THR A 228 -37.43 -4.19 -1.73
CA THR A 228 -37.88 -5.58 -1.77
C THR A 228 -39.26 -5.70 -1.12
N GLU A 229 -40.16 -6.43 -1.75
CA GLU A 229 -41.47 -6.74 -1.18
C GLU A 229 -41.37 -7.86 -0.15
N VAL A 230 -42.09 -7.71 0.96
CA VAL A 230 -42.13 -8.69 2.05
C VAL A 230 -43.52 -9.32 2.10
N ALA A 231 -43.60 -10.63 1.92
CA ALA A 231 -44.86 -11.34 2.06
C ALA A 231 -45.27 -11.44 3.54
N ILE A 232 -46.51 -11.06 3.86
CA ILE A 232 -47.06 -11.21 5.21
C ILE A 232 -47.49 -12.66 5.40
N ALA A 233 -46.70 -13.44 6.12
CA ALA A 233 -46.95 -14.88 6.31
C ALA A 233 -48.21 -15.17 7.16
N ALA A 234 -48.34 -14.52 8.31
CA ALA A 234 -49.47 -14.66 9.23
C ALA A 234 -50.39 -13.42 9.17
N LEU A 235 -50.81 -12.87 10.29
CA LEU A 235 -51.60 -11.63 10.35
C LEU A 235 -50.89 -10.52 11.15
N ASP A 236 -49.66 -10.74 11.57
CA ASP A 236 -48.80 -9.70 12.12
C ASP A 236 -48.00 -9.04 11.00
N ILE A 237 -48.10 -7.72 10.93
CA ILE A 237 -47.30 -6.90 10.03
C ILE A 237 -46.18 -6.33 10.90
N ASP A 238 -45.01 -6.95 10.82
CA ASP A 238 -43.80 -6.53 11.50
C ASP A 238 -43.18 -5.33 10.76
N TRP A 239 -43.29 -4.14 11.36
CA TRP A 239 -42.78 -2.93 10.74
C TRP A 239 -41.26 -2.94 10.62
N SER A 240 -40.51 -3.80 11.31
CA SER A 240 -39.06 -3.90 11.12
C SER A 240 -38.65 -4.71 9.88
N ALA A 241 -39.52 -5.57 9.37
CA ALA A 241 -39.19 -6.52 8.31
C ALA A 241 -39.04 -5.89 6.92
N GLY A 242 -39.63 -4.71 6.69
CA GLY A 242 -39.58 -4.04 5.39
C GLY A 242 -40.36 -2.73 5.35
N SER A 243 -40.45 -2.15 4.15
CA SER A 243 -41.26 -0.96 3.89
C SER A 243 -42.42 -1.21 2.92
N THR A 244 -42.40 -2.33 2.20
CA THR A 244 -43.45 -2.75 1.27
C THR A 244 -43.84 -4.18 1.58
N PHE A 245 -45.13 -4.40 1.81
CA PHE A 245 -45.68 -5.69 2.21
C PHE A 245 -46.77 -6.15 1.26
N THR A 246 -46.88 -7.46 1.07
CA THR A 246 -47.92 -8.07 0.23
C THR A 246 -48.65 -9.20 0.95
N LYS A 247 -49.96 -9.33 0.73
CA LYS A 247 -50.72 -10.50 1.17
C LYS A 247 -51.94 -10.77 0.28
N THR A 248 -52.12 -12.04 -0.07
CA THR A 248 -53.39 -12.54 -0.61
C THR A 248 -54.23 -13.11 0.52
N LEU A 249 -55.46 -12.63 0.68
CA LEU A 249 -56.39 -13.09 1.69
C LEU A 249 -56.92 -14.49 1.35
N SER A 250 -57.01 -15.35 2.37
CA SER A 250 -57.62 -16.68 2.30
C SER A 250 -58.79 -16.86 3.26
N ALA A 251 -59.08 -15.85 4.08
CA ALA A 251 -60.16 -15.80 5.05
C ALA A 251 -60.39 -14.36 5.53
N ASN A 252 -61.47 -14.14 6.29
CA ASN A 252 -61.62 -12.93 7.11
C ASN A 252 -60.37 -12.77 8.00
N SER A 253 -59.79 -11.58 7.98
CA SER A 253 -58.46 -11.35 8.54
C SER A 253 -58.48 -10.17 9.51
N THR A 254 -57.96 -10.38 10.73
CA THR A 254 -57.70 -9.31 11.70
C THR A 254 -56.20 -9.13 11.82
N PHE A 255 -55.68 -8.01 11.35
CA PHE A 255 -54.25 -7.72 11.37
C PHE A 255 -53.80 -7.13 12.70
N THR A 256 -52.52 -7.34 13.01
CA THR A 256 -51.80 -6.72 14.13
C THR A 256 -50.55 -6.01 13.62
N PHE A 257 -50.04 -5.07 14.40
CA PHE A 257 -48.77 -4.39 14.12
C PHE A 257 -47.77 -4.69 15.25
N SER A 258 -46.54 -5.01 14.87
CA SER A 258 -45.41 -5.19 15.77
C SER A 258 -44.21 -4.34 15.35
N ASN A 259 -43.25 -4.16 16.28
CA ASN A 259 -42.01 -3.40 16.09
C ASN A 259 -42.20 -2.00 15.50
N LEU A 260 -43.25 -1.30 15.95
CA LEU A 260 -43.60 0.02 15.44
C LEU A 260 -42.54 1.06 15.85
N ALA A 261 -42.08 1.87 14.90
CA ALA A 261 -41.14 2.97 15.14
C ALA A 261 -41.73 4.32 14.70
N ASN A 262 -41.55 5.37 15.51
CA ASN A 262 -41.94 6.73 15.12
C ASN A 262 -41.12 7.20 13.91
N GLY A 263 -41.75 7.92 12.98
CA GLY A 263 -41.14 8.38 11.73
C GLY A 263 -41.09 7.31 10.64
N LYS A 264 -41.51 6.07 10.91
CA LYS A 264 -41.54 5.01 9.92
C LYS A 264 -42.82 5.05 9.09
N THR A 265 -42.68 4.70 7.81
CA THR A 265 -43.78 4.50 6.87
C THR A 265 -43.71 3.09 6.30
N ILE A 266 -44.86 2.45 6.09
CA ILE A 266 -44.99 1.19 5.36
C ILE A 266 -46.13 1.27 4.35
N THR A 267 -46.05 0.46 3.30
CA THR A 267 -47.12 0.22 2.33
C THR A 267 -47.49 -1.26 2.36
N VAL A 268 -48.78 -1.56 2.32
CA VAL A 268 -49.33 -2.91 2.36
C VAL A 268 -50.28 -3.08 1.19
N ALA A 269 -49.96 -4.00 0.28
CA ALA A 269 -50.87 -4.44 -0.78
C ALA A 269 -51.63 -5.68 -0.32
N LEU A 270 -52.96 -5.58 -0.23
CA LEU A 270 -53.84 -6.69 0.13
C LEU A 270 -54.72 -7.08 -1.05
N THR A 271 -54.55 -8.30 -1.54
CA THR A 271 -55.38 -8.90 -2.59
C THR A 271 -56.49 -9.73 -1.97
N ASN A 272 -57.74 -9.39 -2.24
CA ASN A 272 -58.91 -10.18 -1.87
C ASN A 272 -59.43 -10.95 -3.08
N THR A 273 -59.25 -12.28 -3.08
CA THR A 273 -59.71 -13.15 -4.16
C THR A 273 -61.15 -13.61 -3.99
N ALA A 274 -61.77 -13.38 -2.83
CA ALA A 274 -63.13 -13.80 -2.55
C ALA A 274 -64.11 -12.63 -2.65
N SER A 275 -65.39 -12.98 -2.72
CA SER A 275 -66.49 -12.02 -2.72
C SER A 275 -66.92 -11.58 -1.30
N ASN A 276 -66.27 -12.10 -0.25
CA ASN A 276 -66.76 -11.96 1.13
C ASN A 276 -65.70 -11.80 2.22
N TYR A 277 -64.39 -11.83 1.90
CA TYR A 277 -63.39 -11.63 2.96
C TYR A 277 -63.36 -10.20 3.45
N THR A 278 -63.40 -10.05 4.77
CA THR A 278 -63.33 -8.78 5.48
C THR A 278 -61.97 -8.59 6.15
N VAL A 279 -61.58 -7.34 6.33
CA VAL A 279 -60.33 -6.95 6.98
C VAL A 279 -60.63 -6.08 8.20
N ASN A 280 -60.07 -6.46 9.34
CA ASN A 280 -60.05 -5.66 10.55
C ASN A 280 -58.62 -5.19 10.80
N TRP A 281 -58.44 -3.88 10.89
CA TRP A 281 -57.16 -3.25 11.20
C TRP A 281 -56.97 -3.11 12.72
N PRO A 282 -55.72 -3.07 13.20
CA PRO A 282 -55.44 -2.65 14.58
C PRO A 282 -55.79 -1.15 14.75
N THR A 283 -55.47 -0.57 15.90
CA THR A 283 -55.73 0.86 16.16
C THR A 283 -55.00 1.75 15.14
N VAL A 284 -55.77 2.32 14.21
CA VAL A 284 -55.30 3.22 13.16
C VAL A 284 -56.24 4.43 13.08
N SER A 285 -55.65 5.62 13.01
CA SER A 285 -56.36 6.87 12.78
C SER A 285 -56.61 7.04 11.28
N TRP A 286 -57.82 6.70 10.84
CA TRP A 286 -58.24 6.81 9.45
C TRP A 286 -58.86 8.19 9.15
N PRO A 287 -58.85 8.62 7.88
CA PRO A 287 -59.60 9.78 7.43
C PRO A 287 -61.08 9.64 7.80
N GLY A 288 -61.65 10.69 8.40
CA GLY A 288 -63.05 10.67 8.86
C GLY A 288 -63.34 9.67 10.01
N SER A 289 -62.30 9.11 10.65
CA SER A 289 -62.43 8.13 11.74
C SER A 289 -63.14 6.83 11.35
N VAL A 290 -63.18 6.50 10.06
CA VAL A 290 -63.80 5.28 9.54
C VAL A 290 -62.73 4.42 8.86
N ALA A 291 -62.63 3.15 9.28
CA ALA A 291 -61.73 2.20 8.64
C ALA A 291 -62.22 1.85 7.21
N PRO A 292 -61.31 1.70 6.24
CA PRO A 292 -61.69 1.30 4.88
C PRO A 292 -62.24 -0.12 4.84
N THR A 293 -63.25 -0.33 4.00
CA THR A 293 -63.78 -1.66 3.69
C THR A 293 -62.96 -2.27 2.56
N GLN A 294 -62.35 -3.43 2.78
CA GLN A 294 -61.60 -4.15 1.75
C GLN A 294 -62.47 -4.44 0.51
N THR A 295 -61.96 -4.11 -0.67
CA THR A 295 -62.61 -4.44 -1.95
C THR A 295 -62.66 -5.95 -2.14
N ILE A 296 -63.78 -6.44 -2.68
CA ILE A 296 -64.02 -7.87 -2.95
C ILE A 296 -63.84 -8.18 -4.45
N GLY A 297 -63.71 -9.46 -4.79
CA GLY A 297 -63.80 -9.92 -6.18
C GLY A 297 -62.49 -9.84 -6.98
N ALA A 298 -61.43 -10.46 -6.45
CA ALA A 298 -60.10 -10.53 -7.07
C ALA A 298 -59.46 -9.14 -7.29
N LYS A 299 -59.54 -8.31 -6.25
CA LYS A 299 -59.05 -6.92 -6.25
C LYS A 299 -57.94 -6.72 -5.25
N THR A 300 -57.00 -5.83 -5.58
CA THR A 300 -55.92 -5.42 -4.69
C THR A 300 -56.13 -3.98 -4.23
N ASP A 301 -56.10 -3.82 -2.92
CA ASP A 301 -56.14 -2.52 -2.26
C ASP A 301 -54.76 -2.21 -1.69
N ILE A 302 -54.36 -0.94 -1.78
CA ILE A 302 -53.09 -0.45 -1.26
C ILE A 302 -53.39 0.40 -0.02
N TYR A 303 -52.77 0.03 1.09
CA TYR A 303 -52.84 0.77 2.35
C TYR A 303 -51.46 1.33 2.68
N SER A 304 -51.41 2.56 3.15
CA SER A 304 -50.17 3.19 3.60
C SER A 304 -50.34 3.60 5.04
N PHE A 305 -49.33 3.30 5.86
CA PHE A 305 -49.35 3.59 7.28
C PHE A 305 -48.09 4.34 7.68
N TRP A 306 -48.24 5.32 8.57
CA TRP A 306 -47.11 6.02 9.17
C TRP A 306 -47.36 6.25 10.64
N ARG A 307 -46.31 6.13 11.44
CA ARG A 307 -46.39 6.35 12.88
C ARG A 307 -45.73 7.67 13.26
N ILE A 308 -46.50 8.57 13.85
CA ILE A 308 -46.03 9.88 14.29
C ILE A 308 -46.42 10.05 15.75
N ASN A 309 -45.43 10.37 16.59
CA ASN A 309 -45.64 10.62 18.02
C ASN A 309 -46.48 9.53 18.73
N GLY A 310 -46.22 8.26 18.41
CA GLY A 310 -46.90 7.12 18.99
C GLY A 310 -48.22 6.71 18.31
N VAL A 311 -48.82 7.58 17.49
CA VAL A 311 -50.09 7.34 16.79
C VAL A 311 -49.83 6.77 15.40
N VAL A 312 -50.59 5.74 15.01
CA VAL A 312 -50.57 5.20 13.64
C VAL A 312 -51.69 5.85 12.84
N TYR A 313 -51.31 6.44 11.71
CA TYR A 313 -52.22 7.00 10.71
C TYR A 313 -52.25 6.10 9.49
N GLY A 314 -53.39 6.06 8.81
CA GLY A 314 -53.57 5.26 7.60
C GLY A 314 -54.16 6.06 6.44
N SER A 315 -53.80 5.69 5.22
CA SER A 315 -54.52 6.06 4.00
C SER A 315 -54.68 4.83 3.10
N TYR A 316 -55.53 4.94 2.09
CA TYR A 316 -55.82 3.82 1.20
C TYR A 316 -56.11 4.28 -0.23
N VAL A 317 -55.85 3.39 -1.18
CA VAL A 317 -56.33 3.45 -2.57
C VAL A 317 -56.82 2.06 -2.92
N GLN A 318 -58.00 1.94 -3.52
CA GLN A 318 -58.73 0.68 -3.62
C GLN A 318 -59.18 0.38 -5.05
N ASN A 319 -59.59 -0.87 -5.28
CA ASN A 319 -60.25 -1.36 -6.50
C ASN A 319 -59.35 -1.55 -7.74
N PHE A 320 -58.07 -1.89 -7.54
CA PHE A 320 -57.18 -2.29 -8.63
C PHE A 320 -57.36 -3.76 -9.00
#